data_AF-A0A2U2ZHD5-F1
#
_entry.id   AF-A0A2U2ZHD5-F1
#
_cell.length_a   1.000
_cell.length_b   1.000
_cell.length_c   1.000
_cell.angle_alpha   90.00
_cell.angle_beta   90.00
_cell.angle_gamma   90.00
#
_symmetry.space_group_name_H-M   'P 1'
#
loop_
_entity.id
_entity.type
_entity.pdbx_description
1 polymer ?
#
loop_
_entity_poly.entity_id
_entity_poly.type
_entity_poly.pdbx_seq_one_letter_code
_entity_poly.pdbx_strand_id
1 'polypeptide(L)'
;MNPNRQAQAALLFLLGATVLHAGLTDLHLRYVKAGLRPLLLLSGAVLVVTAAATVWYEWRGTRRRHDRGRERDRDQDREDGYGHAHREPRVAWLLALPVLALILVAPPPLGSYSATHTGTALQKPFGFPDLPAGDTLRLGVGEYAARAVYDDGRHLRDRTIRITGFVALDPAGAPQLVRMSLSCCAADAQPVKIALTGEVPPVLRPDAWLEISGTYTPRRTKDPVNDGPVPYFEVTAAKPVPTPRDPYDEVWNG
;
A
#
# COMPACT_ATOMS: atom_id res chain seq x y z
N MET A 1 24.27 -32.76 -4.22
CA MET A 1 23.25 -31.75 -3.78
C MET A 1 22.57 -31.19 -5.00
N ASN A 2 21.23 -31.10 -5.02
CA ASN A 2 20.51 -30.47 -6.13
C ASN A 2 20.54 -28.94 -5.95
N PRO A 3 21.25 -28.19 -6.82
CA PRO A 3 21.41 -26.74 -6.67
C PRO A 3 20.08 -25.96 -6.71
N ASN A 4 19.03 -26.53 -7.32
CA ASN A 4 17.73 -25.87 -7.43
C ASN A 4 16.97 -25.80 -6.09
N ARG A 5 17.05 -26.84 -5.24
CA ARG A 5 16.37 -26.82 -3.94
C ARG A 5 16.99 -25.83 -2.96
N GLN A 6 18.32 -25.68 -3.00
CA GLN A 6 19.01 -24.65 -2.22
C GLN A 6 18.63 -23.24 -2.71
N ALA A 7 18.55 -23.04 -4.03
CA ALA A 7 18.08 -21.77 -4.59
C ALA A 7 16.61 -21.48 -4.22
N GLN A 8 15.73 -22.47 -4.30
CA GLN A 8 14.32 -22.34 -3.90
C GLN A 8 14.18 -22.01 -2.41
N ALA A 9 14.89 -22.72 -1.53
CA ALA A 9 14.88 -22.44 -0.09
C ALA A 9 15.46 -21.05 0.23
N ALA A 10 16.53 -20.65 -0.45
CA ALA A 10 17.13 -19.32 -0.30
C ALA A 10 16.17 -18.22 -0.77
N LEU A 11 15.50 -18.40 -1.91
CA LEU A 11 14.50 -17.45 -2.41
C LEU A 11 13.30 -17.33 -1.46
N LEU A 12 12.77 -18.46 -0.97
CA LEU A 12 11.68 -18.46 0.02
C LEU A 12 12.07 -17.76 1.32
N PHE A 13 13.30 -18.01 1.80
CA PHE A 13 13.82 -17.35 2.99
C PHE A 13 14.01 -15.85 2.77
N LEU A 14 14.64 -15.44 1.66
CA LEU A 14 14.85 -14.03 1.32
C LEU A 14 13.52 -13.28 1.17
N LEU A 15 12.54 -13.89 0.50
CA LEU A 15 11.21 -13.33 0.36
C LEU A 15 10.53 -13.19 1.72
N GLY A 16 10.52 -14.26 2.53
CA GLY A 16 9.94 -14.24 3.87
C GLY A 16 10.59 -13.21 4.81
N ALA A 17 11.92 -13.12 4.79
CA ALA A 17 12.68 -12.13 5.55
C ALA A 17 12.38 -10.69 5.10
N THR A 18 12.24 -10.48 3.79
CA THR A 18 11.87 -9.16 3.23
C THR A 18 10.45 -8.76 3.65
N VAL A 19 9.49 -9.68 3.58
CA VAL A 19 8.11 -9.46 4.04
C VAL A 19 8.07 -9.13 5.53
N LEU A 20 8.83 -9.87 6.35
CA LEU A 20 8.95 -9.60 7.78
C LEU A 20 9.58 -8.23 8.04
N HIS A 21 10.66 -7.88 7.34
CA HIS A 21 11.29 -6.56 7.47
C HIS A 21 10.31 -5.43 7.10
N ALA A 22 9.58 -5.58 6.00
CA ALA A 22 8.58 -4.61 5.56
C ALA A 22 7.42 -4.48 6.56
N GLY A 23 6.96 -5.58 7.15
CA GLY A 23 5.90 -5.58 8.18
C GLY A 23 6.36 -5.12 9.56
N LEU A 24 7.64 -5.28 9.90
CA LEU A 24 8.23 -4.76 11.15
C LEU A 24 8.50 -3.26 11.06
N THR A 25 8.77 -2.74 9.86
CA THR A 25 8.94 -1.31 9.57
C THR A 25 7.63 -0.67 9.10
N ASP A 26 7.60 0.66 8.98
CA ASP A 26 6.46 1.40 8.39
C ASP A 26 6.45 1.32 6.85
N LEU A 27 7.37 0.56 6.23
CA LEU A 27 7.43 0.39 4.79
C LEU A 27 6.15 -0.25 4.22
N HIS A 28 5.53 -1.17 4.98
CA HIS A 28 4.27 -1.79 4.55
C HIS A 28 3.14 -0.78 4.32
N LEU A 29 3.14 0.36 5.02
CA LEU A 29 2.10 1.40 4.86
C LEU A 29 2.11 2.05 3.47
N ARG A 30 3.20 1.91 2.70
CA ARG A 30 3.25 2.35 1.31
C ARG A 30 2.47 1.43 0.36
N TYR A 31 2.13 0.23 0.79
CA TYR A 31 1.62 -0.82 -0.08
C TYR A 31 0.36 -1.51 0.43
N VAL A 32 0.18 -1.62 1.75
CA VAL A 32 -0.84 -2.46 2.38
C VAL A 32 -1.46 -1.70 3.55
N LYS A 33 -2.78 -1.86 3.72
CA LYS A 33 -3.52 -1.27 4.84
C LYS A 33 -2.92 -1.68 6.19
N ALA A 34 -2.82 -0.73 7.11
CA ALA A 34 -2.22 -0.93 8.44
C ALA A 34 -2.81 -2.14 9.20
N GLY A 35 -4.12 -2.36 9.10
CA GLY A 35 -4.82 -3.48 9.76
C GLY A 35 -4.40 -4.88 9.29
N LEU A 36 -3.77 -5.02 8.11
CA LEU A 36 -3.31 -6.32 7.58
C LEU A 36 -1.90 -6.68 8.04
N ARG A 37 -1.24 -5.83 8.84
CA ARG A 37 0.10 -6.06 9.37
C ARG A 37 0.26 -7.42 10.08
N PRO A 38 -0.68 -7.91 10.92
CA PRO A 38 -0.53 -9.22 11.57
C PRO A 38 -0.53 -10.39 10.57
N LEU A 39 -1.39 -10.34 9.54
CA LEU A 39 -1.44 -11.35 8.48
C LEU A 39 -0.18 -11.32 7.62
N LEU A 40 0.36 -10.13 7.36
CA LEU A 40 1.62 -9.95 6.65
C LEU A 40 2.79 -10.58 7.43
N LEU A 41 2.88 -10.33 8.74
CA LEU A 41 3.91 -10.93 9.59
C LEU A 41 3.77 -12.46 9.65
N LEU A 42 2.54 -12.97 9.76
CA LEU A 42 2.27 -14.41 9.80
C LEU A 42 2.70 -15.10 8.49
N SER A 43 2.36 -14.52 7.33
CA SER A 43 2.78 -15.08 6.04
C SER A 43 4.31 -15.05 5.87
N GLY A 44 4.97 -13.96 6.25
CA GLY A 44 6.43 -13.88 6.27
C GLY A 44 7.07 -14.95 7.17
N ALA A 45 6.50 -15.18 8.36
CA ALA A 45 6.95 -16.23 9.28
C ALA A 45 6.78 -17.64 8.68
N VAL A 46 5.63 -17.92 8.05
CA VAL A 46 5.38 -19.21 7.39
C VAL A 46 6.40 -19.48 6.27
N LEU A 47 6.74 -18.46 5.46
CA LEU A 47 7.76 -18.59 4.41
C LEU A 47 9.13 -18.94 5.00
N VAL A 48 9.54 -18.25 6.06
CA VAL A 48 10.82 -18.50 6.75
C VAL A 48 10.85 -19.90 7.37
N VAL A 49 9.77 -20.31 8.05
CA VAL A 49 9.66 -21.64 8.66
C VAL A 49 9.70 -22.74 7.60
N THR A 50 9.02 -22.55 6.47
CA THR A 50 9.02 -23.52 5.36
C THR A 50 10.40 -23.66 4.73
N ALA A 51 11.11 -22.54 4.53
CA ALA A 51 12.50 -22.56 4.06
C ALA A 51 13.43 -23.30 5.04
N ALA A 52 13.31 -22.99 6.34
CA ALA A 52 14.09 -23.65 7.39
C ALA A 52 13.81 -25.16 7.47
N ALA A 53 12.53 -25.56 7.41
CA ALA A 53 12.12 -26.96 7.41
C ALA A 53 12.71 -27.72 6.22
N THR A 54 12.73 -27.11 5.03
CA THR A 54 13.29 -27.73 3.81
C THR A 54 14.77 -28.05 3.98
N VAL A 55 15.56 -27.09 4.47
CA VAL A 55 17.00 -27.29 4.75
C VAL A 55 17.21 -28.36 5.83
N TRP A 56 16.38 -28.33 6.87
CA TRP A 56 16.46 -29.24 8.00
C TRP A 56 16.14 -30.71 7.63
N TYR A 57 15.10 -30.94 6.81
CA TYR A 57 14.75 -32.29 6.33
C TYR A 57 15.86 -32.90 5.47
N GLU A 58 16.54 -32.09 4.65
CA GLU A 58 17.68 -32.56 3.86
C GLU A 58 18.88 -32.94 4.72
N TRP A 59 19.17 -32.12 5.74
CA TRP A 59 20.25 -32.40 6.68
C TRP A 59 20.00 -33.66 7.51
N ARG A 60 18.76 -33.90 7.95
CA ARG A 60 18.40 -35.18 8.61
C ARG A 60 18.39 -36.38 7.66
N GLY A 61 17.95 -36.21 6.41
CA GLY A 61 17.90 -37.28 5.41
C GLY A 61 19.27 -37.77 4.97
N THR A 62 20.24 -36.86 4.87
CA THR A 62 21.65 -37.19 4.59
C THR A 62 22.32 -37.94 5.75
N ARG A 63 22.02 -37.58 7.00
CA ARG A 63 22.47 -38.33 8.19
C ARG A 63 21.92 -39.76 8.25
N ARG A 64 20.64 -39.98 7.93
CA ARG A 64 20.04 -41.34 7.89
C ARG A 64 20.59 -42.23 6.76
N ARG A 65 21.12 -41.63 5.68
CA ARG A 65 21.73 -42.37 4.58
C ARG A 65 23.18 -42.80 4.90
N HIS A 66 23.85 -42.09 5.80
CA HIS A 66 25.21 -42.42 6.24
C HIS A 66 25.25 -43.57 7.28
N ASP A 67 24.16 -43.84 7.99
CA ASP A 67 24.02 -45.00 8.90
C ASP A 67 23.61 -46.31 8.20
N ARG A 68 23.22 -46.27 6.92
CA ARG A 68 22.93 -47.47 6.11
C ARG A 68 24.00 -47.76 5.04
N GLY A 69 25.11 -47.04 5.06
CA GLY A 69 26.20 -47.16 4.09
C GLY A 69 27.33 -48.12 4.49
N ARG A 70 27.21 -48.86 5.60
CA ARG A 70 28.23 -49.82 6.07
C ARG A 70 27.83 -51.29 5.96
N GLU A 71 26.69 -51.60 5.37
CA GLU A 71 26.23 -52.98 5.20
C GLU A 71 25.45 -53.11 3.88
N ARG A 72 26.18 -53.33 2.77
CA ARG A 72 25.77 -54.04 1.54
C ARG A 72 26.76 -53.71 0.41
N ASP A 73 27.98 -54.22 0.56
CA ASP A 73 28.74 -54.68 -0.60
C ASP A 73 28.24 -56.10 -0.91
N ARG A 74 27.45 -56.24 -1.98
CA ARG A 74 27.49 -57.33 -2.98
C ARG A 74 26.17 -57.42 -3.77
N ASP A 75 26.38 -57.56 -5.08
CA ASP A 75 25.53 -58.15 -6.11
C ASP A 75 24.51 -57.29 -6.88
N GLN A 76 24.97 -56.91 -8.08
CA GLN A 76 24.42 -57.18 -9.42
C GLN A 76 23.07 -56.59 -9.90
N ASP A 77 23.22 -55.76 -10.93
CA ASP A 77 22.58 -55.76 -12.26
C ASP A 77 21.04 -55.64 -12.46
N ARG A 78 20.73 -54.54 -13.18
CA ARG A 78 19.68 -54.30 -14.21
C ARG A 78 18.20 -54.41 -13.83
N GLU A 79 17.49 -53.28 -13.96
CA GLU A 79 16.46 -53.09 -15.00
C GLU A 79 15.99 -51.63 -15.08
N ASP A 80 15.66 -51.22 -16.31
CA ASP A 80 15.50 -49.86 -16.79
C ASP A 80 14.19 -49.20 -16.32
N GLY A 81 14.32 -48.14 -15.53
CA GLY A 81 13.26 -47.15 -15.31
C GLY A 81 13.72 -45.81 -15.83
N TYR A 82 13.31 -45.44 -17.05
CA TYR A 82 13.49 -44.11 -17.63
C TYR A 82 12.75 -43.06 -16.79
N GLY A 83 13.34 -42.66 -15.66
CA GLY A 83 12.94 -41.48 -14.92
C GLY A 83 13.36 -40.26 -15.73
N HIS A 84 12.42 -39.61 -16.40
CA HIS A 84 12.63 -38.30 -17.00
C HIS A 84 13.14 -37.33 -15.93
N ALA A 85 14.45 -37.15 -15.88
CA ALA A 85 15.08 -36.10 -15.09
C ALA A 85 14.69 -34.77 -15.74
N HIS A 86 13.62 -34.15 -15.25
CA HIS A 86 13.27 -32.78 -15.61
C HIS A 86 14.47 -31.89 -15.26
N ARG A 87 15.23 -31.53 -16.29
CA ARG A 87 16.32 -30.55 -16.20
C ARG A 87 15.68 -29.19 -16.05
N GLU A 88 15.27 -28.88 -14.82
CA GLU A 88 14.55 -27.65 -14.53
C GLU A 88 15.44 -26.42 -14.73
N PRO A 89 14.88 -25.31 -15.24
CA PRO A 89 15.66 -24.26 -15.87
C PRO A 89 16.36 -23.38 -14.83
N ARG A 90 17.65 -23.09 -15.05
CA ARG A 90 18.46 -22.11 -14.28
C ARG A 90 17.87 -20.68 -14.31
N VAL A 91 16.82 -20.46 -15.11
CA VAL A 91 15.97 -19.26 -15.21
C VAL A 91 15.31 -18.90 -13.87
N ALA A 92 15.09 -19.85 -12.95
CA ALA A 92 14.54 -19.55 -11.63
C ALA A 92 15.37 -18.49 -10.85
N TRP A 93 16.67 -18.37 -11.13
CA TRP A 93 17.53 -17.34 -10.53
C TRP A 93 17.20 -15.92 -11.04
N LEU A 94 16.58 -15.79 -12.23
CA LEU A 94 16.09 -14.50 -12.73
C LEU A 94 14.92 -13.96 -11.88
N LEU A 95 14.23 -14.80 -11.09
CA LEU A 95 13.23 -14.33 -10.12
C LEU A 95 13.85 -13.63 -8.91
N ALA A 96 15.15 -13.80 -8.64
CA ALA A 96 15.84 -13.03 -7.62
C ALA A 96 15.96 -11.55 -8.02
N LEU A 97 16.05 -11.27 -9.32
CA LEU A 97 16.27 -9.94 -9.87
C LEU A 97 15.11 -8.96 -9.57
N PRO A 98 13.82 -9.27 -9.81
CA PRO A 98 12.72 -8.40 -9.43
C PRO A 98 12.59 -8.23 -7.91
N VAL A 99 12.89 -9.27 -7.12
CA VAL A 99 12.90 -9.17 -5.64
C VAL A 99 13.98 -8.21 -5.17
N LEU A 100 15.20 -8.34 -5.71
CA LEU A 100 16.32 -7.44 -5.40
C LEU A 100 16.01 -6.00 -5.83
N ALA A 101 15.41 -5.82 -7.01
CA ALA A 101 15.00 -4.50 -7.50
C ALA A 101 13.98 -3.83 -6.57
N LEU A 102 12.99 -4.58 -6.06
CA LEU A 102 12.02 -4.06 -5.10
C LEU A 102 12.67 -3.65 -3.77
N ILE A 103 13.64 -4.43 -3.29
CA ILE A 103 14.39 -4.13 -2.06
C ILE A 103 15.23 -2.85 -2.23
N LEU A 104 15.87 -2.68 -3.39
CA LEU A 104 16.82 -1.57 -3.62
C LEU A 104 16.14 -0.26 -4.01
N VAL A 105 14.99 -0.30 -4.71
CA VAL A 105 14.38 0.90 -5.30
C VAL A 105 13.09 1.33 -4.60
N ALA A 106 12.36 0.40 -3.95
CA ALA A 106 11.09 0.62 -3.24
C ALA A 106 10.30 1.88 -3.67
N PRO A 107 9.45 1.79 -4.71
CA PRO A 107 8.78 2.96 -5.27
C PRO A 107 7.99 3.73 -4.21
N PRO A 108 7.89 5.07 -4.33
CA PRO A 108 7.12 5.89 -3.41
C PRO A 108 5.63 5.50 -3.43
N PRO A 109 4.85 5.86 -2.39
CA PRO A 109 3.41 5.64 -2.39
C PRO A 109 2.74 6.39 -3.56
N LEU A 110 1.51 6.00 -3.90
CA LEU A 110 0.75 6.64 -4.98
C LEU A 110 0.57 8.14 -4.69
N GLY A 111 0.85 8.97 -5.69
CA GLY A 111 0.85 10.43 -5.57
C GLY A 111 -0.08 11.12 -6.55
N SER A 112 0.22 12.39 -6.81
CA SER A 112 -0.49 13.32 -7.69
C SER A 112 -0.72 12.77 -9.09
N TYR A 113 0.28 12.10 -9.69
CA TYR A 113 0.13 11.52 -11.02
C TYR A 113 -1.02 10.49 -11.10
N SER A 114 -1.08 9.55 -10.15
CA SER A 114 -2.17 8.58 -10.10
C SER A 114 -3.51 9.24 -9.78
N ALA A 115 -3.49 10.28 -8.93
CA ALA A 115 -4.69 11.02 -8.57
C ALA A 115 -5.30 11.77 -9.77
N THR A 116 -4.49 12.32 -10.66
CA THR A 116 -4.98 13.08 -11.82
C THR A 116 -5.53 12.18 -12.92
N HIS A 117 -5.07 10.94 -13.01
CA HIS A 117 -5.50 9.95 -14.02
C HIS A 117 -6.59 8.99 -13.53
N THR A 118 -6.97 9.08 -12.26
CA THR A 118 -8.05 8.26 -11.66
C THR A 118 -9.14 9.20 -11.17
N GLY A 119 -10.40 8.91 -11.47
CA GLY A 119 -11.51 9.74 -10.99
C GLY A 119 -11.68 9.69 -9.47
N THR A 120 -12.22 10.75 -8.89
CA THR A 120 -12.56 10.79 -7.46
C THR A 120 -13.48 9.63 -7.09
N ALA A 121 -13.12 8.88 -6.06
CA ALA A 121 -13.86 7.73 -5.55
C ALA A 121 -14.54 8.10 -4.23
N LEU A 122 -15.35 9.15 -4.26
CA LEU A 122 -16.13 9.55 -3.09
C LEU A 122 -17.28 8.57 -2.86
N GLN A 123 -17.29 7.91 -1.71
CA GLN A 123 -18.35 6.99 -1.30
C GLN A 123 -19.30 7.67 -0.31
N LYS A 124 -20.61 7.37 -0.42
CA LYS A 124 -21.59 7.83 0.56
C LYS A 124 -21.54 6.94 1.80
N PRO A 125 -21.23 7.48 2.99
CA PRO A 125 -21.22 6.70 4.21
C PRO A 125 -22.64 6.34 4.66
N PHE A 126 -22.77 5.32 5.52
CA PHE A 126 -24.06 4.91 6.10
C PHE A 126 -24.69 5.99 7.00
N GLY A 127 -23.87 6.88 7.56
CA GLY A 127 -24.32 7.97 8.42
C GLY A 127 -23.20 8.97 8.68
N PHE A 128 -23.57 10.04 9.38
CA PHE A 128 -22.67 11.13 9.75
C PHE A 128 -22.70 11.28 11.27
N PRO A 129 -21.70 10.72 11.99
CA PRO A 129 -21.64 10.89 13.43
C PRO A 129 -21.43 12.37 13.78
N ASP A 130 -21.87 12.74 14.98
CA ASP A 130 -21.67 14.09 15.52
C ASP A 130 -20.19 14.41 15.59
N LEU A 131 -19.84 15.64 15.21
CA LEU A 131 -18.47 16.12 15.27
C LEU A 131 -18.15 16.64 16.67
N PRO A 132 -16.89 16.52 17.14
CA PRO A 132 -16.47 17.06 18.42
C PRO A 132 -16.87 18.52 18.58
N ALA A 133 -17.23 18.95 19.79
CA ALA A 133 -17.49 20.35 20.07
C ALA A 133 -16.21 21.20 19.93
N GLY A 134 -16.35 22.45 19.46
CA GLY A 134 -15.26 23.43 19.37
C GLY A 134 -15.18 24.15 18.03
N ASP A 135 -14.43 25.23 17.95
CA ASP A 135 -14.44 26.09 16.77
C ASP A 135 -13.57 25.55 15.62
N THR A 136 -12.58 24.69 15.94
CA THR A 136 -11.68 24.08 14.96
C THR A 136 -11.89 22.58 14.85
N LEU A 137 -12.21 22.13 13.64
CA LEU A 137 -12.33 20.74 13.25
C LEU A 137 -11.06 20.24 12.56
N ARG A 138 -10.67 19.00 12.83
CA ARG A 138 -9.65 18.29 12.05
C ARG A 138 -10.33 17.13 11.35
N LEU A 139 -10.39 17.18 10.02
CA LEU A 139 -11.07 16.17 9.20
C LEU A 139 -10.11 15.65 8.13
N GLY A 140 -10.26 14.38 7.78
CA GLY A 140 -9.64 13.82 6.58
C GLY A 140 -10.27 14.40 5.31
N VAL A 141 -9.57 14.28 4.17
CA VAL A 141 -10.11 14.75 2.87
C VAL A 141 -11.40 14.00 2.52
N GLY A 142 -11.42 12.68 2.75
CA GLY A 142 -12.59 11.83 2.53
C GLY A 142 -13.81 12.22 3.38
N GLU A 143 -13.59 12.44 4.68
CA GLU A 143 -14.66 12.84 5.60
C GLU A 143 -15.25 14.21 5.24
N TYR A 144 -14.40 15.20 5.00
CA TYR A 144 -14.86 16.52 4.57
C TYR A 144 -15.66 16.40 3.27
N ALA A 145 -15.14 15.68 2.28
CA ALA A 145 -15.80 15.55 0.99
C ALA A 145 -17.16 14.86 1.11
N ALA A 146 -17.25 13.78 1.89
CA ALA A 146 -18.50 13.05 2.09
C ALA A 146 -19.55 13.91 2.79
N ARG A 147 -19.17 14.65 3.84
CA ARG A 147 -20.06 15.58 4.54
C ARG A 147 -20.46 16.77 3.65
N ALA A 148 -19.54 17.31 2.87
CA ALA A 148 -19.82 18.43 1.97
C ALA A 148 -20.78 18.05 0.84
N VAL A 149 -20.70 16.82 0.34
CA VAL A 149 -21.50 16.33 -0.81
C VAL A 149 -22.82 15.67 -0.39
N TYR A 150 -22.81 14.84 0.66
CA TYR A 150 -23.95 13.98 1.02
C TYR A 150 -24.64 14.36 2.34
N ASP A 151 -24.04 15.21 3.18
CA ASP A 151 -24.62 15.75 4.42
C ASP A 151 -24.96 17.25 4.31
N ASP A 152 -24.83 17.81 3.10
CA ASP A 152 -25.00 19.25 2.82
C ASP A 152 -24.24 20.17 3.78
N GLY A 153 -23.11 19.69 4.30
CA GLY A 153 -22.25 20.40 5.25
C GLY A 153 -22.93 20.83 6.55
N ARG A 154 -24.01 20.16 6.99
CA ARG A 154 -24.80 20.56 8.19
C ARG A 154 -23.93 20.83 9.42
N HIS A 155 -22.95 19.97 9.68
CA HIS A 155 -22.07 20.09 10.85
C HIS A 155 -20.73 20.81 10.55
N LEU A 156 -20.57 21.35 9.33
CA LEU A 156 -19.34 22.01 8.86
C LEU A 156 -19.45 23.54 8.81
N ARG A 157 -20.67 24.07 8.77
CA ARG A 157 -20.92 25.52 8.70
C ARG A 157 -20.36 26.22 9.94
N ASP A 158 -19.88 27.45 9.73
CA ASP A 158 -19.40 28.36 10.79
C ASP A 158 -18.24 27.83 11.65
N ARG A 159 -17.53 26.81 11.15
CA ARG A 159 -16.38 26.21 11.82
C ARG A 159 -15.14 26.31 10.96
N THR A 160 -14.00 26.53 11.62
CA THR A 160 -12.70 26.43 10.97
C THR A 160 -12.36 24.96 10.81
N ILE A 161 -12.07 24.51 9.61
CA ILE A 161 -11.75 23.12 9.32
C ILE A 161 -10.29 23.05 8.89
N ARG A 162 -9.59 22.04 9.39
CA ARG A 162 -8.20 21.74 9.06
C ARG A 162 -8.15 20.38 8.38
N ILE A 163 -7.54 20.35 7.21
CA ILE A 163 -7.46 19.18 6.35
C ILE A 163 -6.02 19.01 5.89
N THR A 164 -5.53 17.77 5.90
CA THR A 164 -4.19 17.43 5.41
C THR A 164 -4.30 16.52 4.21
N GLY A 165 -3.56 16.84 3.15
CA GLY A 165 -3.49 16.04 1.94
C GLY A 165 -2.31 16.45 1.08
N PHE A 166 -2.09 15.74 -0.02
CA PHE A 166 -1.10 16.13 -1.00
C PHE A 166 -1.74 16.92 -2.14
N VAL A 167 -0.94 17.76 -2.77
CA VAL A 167 -1.41 18.61 -3.87
C VAL A 167 -1.42 17.83 -5.18
N ALA A 168 -2.53 17.96 -5.90
CA ALA A 168 -2.65 17.60 -7.30
C ALA A 168 -3.20 18.80 -8.09
N LEU A 169 -2.94 18.82 -9.39
CA LEU A 169 -3.50 19.81 -10.31
C LEU A 169 -4.39 19.08 -11.30
N ASP A 170 -5.60 19.58 -11.52
CA ASP A 170 -6.45 19.02 -12.58
C ASP A 170 -5.87 19.33 -13.98
N PRO A 171 -6.44 18.78 -15.07
CA PRO A 171 -5.96 19.04 -16.43
C PRO A 171 -6.00 20.52 -16.85
N ALA A 172 -6.81 21.36 -16.19
CA ALA A 172 -6.88 22.81 -16.40
C ALA A 172 -5.90 23.58 -15.51
N GLY A 173 -5.12 22.89 -14.66
CA GLY A 173 -4.19 23.49 -13.71
C GLY A 173 -4.83 23.97 -12.40
N ALA A 174 -6.12 23.67 -12.16
CA ALA A 174 -6.79 24.06 -10.94
C ALA A 174 -6.32 23.20 -9.75
N PRO A 175 -6.04 23.83 -8.60
CA PRO A 175 -5.48 23.13 -7.46
C PRO A 175 -6.49 22.26 -6.72
N GLN A 176 -6.07 21.04 -6.41
CA GLN A 176 -6.83 20.09 -5.63
C GLN A 176 -5.99 19.59 -4.46
N LEU A 177 -6.64 19.36 -3.32
CA LEU A 177 -6.07 18.59 -2.23
C LEU A 177 -6.62 17.16 -2.31
N VAL A 178 -5.74 16.19 -2.20
CA VAL A 178 -6.07 14.78 -2.40
C VAL A 178 -5.55 13.93 -1.26
N ARG A 179 -6.32 12.90 -0.89
CA ARG A 179 -5.83 11.73 -0.17
C ARG A 179 -6.19 10.49 -0.97
N MET A 180 -5.30 9.52 -0.96
CA MET A 180 -5.57 8.19 -1.51
C MET A 180 -6.20 7.34 -0.42
N SER A 181 -7.20 6.53 -0.75
CA SER A 181 -7.86 5.62 0.18
C SER A 181 -7.68 4.19 -0.32
N LEU A 182 -7.34 3.25 0.56
CA LEU A 182 -7.20 1.83 0.19
C LEU A 182 -8.14 0.91 0.98
N SER A 183 -8.56 -0.17 0.31
CA SER A 183 -9.35 -1.23 0.93
C SER A 183 -8.44 -2.33 1.48
N CYS A 184 -7.50 -2.84 0.67
CA CYS A 184 -6.54 -3.86 1.07
C CYS A 184 -5.10 -3.57 0.64
N CYS A 185 -4.86 -2.91 -0.50
CA CYS A 185 -3.50 -2.66 -0.99
C CYS A 185 -3.41 -1.48 -1.96
N ALA A 186 -2.19 -1.01 -2.24
CA ALA A 186 -1.94 0.11 -3.16
C ALA A 186 -2.53 -0.07 -4.57
N ALA A 187 -2.77 -1.32 -5.01
CA ALA A 187 -3.41 -1.59 -6.30
C ALA A 187 -4.90 -1.23 -6.33
N ASP A 188 -5.58 -1.20 -5.17
CA ASP A 188 -6.97 -0.77 -5.05
C ASP A 188 -7.12 0.67 -4.56
N ALA A 189 -6.00 1.38 -4.38
CA ALA A 189 -6.02 2.74 -3.88
C ALA A 189 -6.75 3.66 -4.87
N GLN A 190 -7.70 4.45 -4.36
CA GLN A 190 -8.46 5.41 -5.15
C GLN A 190 -8.39 6.80 -4.52
N PRO A 191 -8.36 7.88 -5.33
CA PRO A 191 -8.26 9.23 -4.79
C PRO A 191 -9.62 9.74 -4.32
N VAL A 192 -9.63 10.49 -3.21
CA VAL A 192 -10.71 11.43 -2.90
C VAL A 192 -10.15 12.84 -3.06
N LYS A 193 -10.85 13.67 -3.83
CA LYS A 193 -10.39 15.00 -4.24
C LYS A 193 -11.28 16.08 -3.67
N ILE A 194 -10.67 17.18 -3.25
CA ILE A 194 -11.35 18.43 -2.93
C ILE A 194 -10.72 19.56 -3.73
N ALA A 195 -11.54 20.40 -4.36
CA ALA A 195 -11.07 21.55 -5.12
C ALA A 195 -10.77 22.71 -4.17
N LEU A 196 -9.68 23.45 -4.41
CA LEU A 196 -9.27 24.55 -3.55
C LEU A 196 -9.65 25.90 -4.15
N THR A 197 -10.12 26.81 -3.31
CA THR A 197 -10.37 28.21 -3.65
C THR A 197 -9.96 29.11 -2.46
N GLY A 198 -10.04 30.43 -2.61
CA GLY A 198 -9.58 31.38 -1.60
C GLY A 198 -8.06 31.60 -1.62
N GLU A 199 -7.44 31.69 -0.44
CA GLU A 199 -6.02 32.01 -0.24
C GLU A 199 -5.11 30.79 -0.44
N VAL A 200 -5.12 30.24 -1.65
CA VAL A 200 -4.25 29.13 -2.05
C VAL A 200 -2.85 29.67 -2.39
N PRO A 201 -1.75 29.03 -1.94
CA PRO A 201 -0.39 29.47 -2.29
C PRO A 201 -0.20 29.57 -3.81
N PRO A 202 0.47 30.63 -4.33
CA PRO A 202 0.61 30.86 -5.76
C PRO A 202 1.52 29.83 -6.44
N VAL A 203 2.42 29.21 -5.69
CA VAL A 203 3.33 28.16 -6.18
C VAL A 203 3.00 26.87 -5.47
N LEU A 204 2.37 25.95 -6.19
CA LEU A 204 2.03 24.62 -5.73
C LEU A 204 2.92 23.59 -6.42
N ARG A 205 3.47 22.68 -5.61
CA ARG A 205 4.27 21.56 -6.11
C ARG A 205 3.40 20.30 -6.02
N PRO A 206 3.16 19.59 -7.13
CA PRO A 206 2.55 18.27 -7.07
C PRO A 206 3.29 17.35 -6.08
N ASP A 207 2.55 16.45 -5.42
CA ASP A 207 3.05 15.56 -4.35
C ASP A 207 3.47 16.24 -3.04
N ALA A 208 3.49 17.58 -2.96
CA ALA A 208 3.75 18.27 -1.71
C ALA A 208 2.56 18.12 -0.76
N TRP A 209 2.86 17.83 0.50
CA TRP A 209 1.85 17.71 1.55
C TRP A 209 1.57 19.08 2.16
N LEU A 210 0.29 19.43 2.23
CA LEU A 210 -0.19 20.66 2.84
C LEU A 210 -1.18 20.32 3.94
N GLU A 211 -1.09 21.07 5.04
CA GLU A 211 -2.20 21.24 5.98
C GLU A 211 -2.87 22.58 5.64
N ILE A 212 -4.10 22.52 5.19
CA ILE A 212 -4.92 23.70 4.89
C ILE A 212 -5.91 23.94 6.03
N SER A 213 -6.17 25.20 6.32
CA SER A 213 -7.24 25.66 7.20
C SER A 213 -8.18 26.56 6.42
N GLY A 214 -9.47 26.51 6.74
CA GLY A 214 -10.48 27.19 5.95
C GLY A 214 -11.89 26.84 6.37
N THR A 215 -12.85 27.10 5.48
CA THR A 215 -14.28 26.92 5.76
C THR A 215 -15.00 26.15 4.66
N TYR A 216 -16.15 25.60 5.03
CA TYR A 216 -17.02 24.90 4.10
C TYR A 216 -17.71 25.86 3.14
N THR A 217 -17.86 25.42 1.88
CA THR A 217 -18.67 26.09 0.85
C THR A 217 -19.56 25.07 0.15
N PRO A 218 -20.81 25.44 -0.23
CA PRO A 218 -21.70 24.52 -0.95
C PRO A 218 -21.29 24.31 -2.41
N ARG A 219 -20.28 25.03 -2.92
CA ARG A 219 -19.80 24.90 -4.31
C ARG A 219 -19.24 23.50 -4.55
N ARG A 220 -19.54 22.95 -5.73
CA ARG A 220 -19.06 21.65 -6.19
C ARG A 220 -18.70 21.75 -7.67
N THR A 221 -17.75 20.92 -8.10
CA THR A 221 -17.44 20.66 -9.50
C THR A 221 -17.51 19.16 -9.76
N LYS A 222 -17.25 18.76 -11.01
CA LYS A 222 -17.14 17.36 -11.40
C LYS A 222 -15.70 17.01 -11.69
N ASP A 223 -15.34 15.79 -11.33
CA ASP A 223 -14.06 15.21 -11.70
C ASP A 223 -14.00 15.00 -13.22
N PRO A 224 -12.94 15.44 -13.91
CA PRO A 224 -12.84 15.32 -15.36
C PRO A 224 -12.70 13.88 -15.87
N VAL A 225 -12.36 12.91 -15.01
CA VAL A 225 -12.15 11.51 -15.41
C VAL A 225 -13.43 10.68 -15.33
N ASN A 226 -14.26 10.90 -14.30
CA ASN A 226 -15.45 10.06 -14.04
C ASN A 226 -16.73 10.83 -13.69
N ASP A 227 -16.75 12.15 -13.85
CA ASP A 227 -17.86 13.04 -13.48
C ASP A 227 -18.27 12.99 -11.98
N GLY A 228 -17.43 12.38 -11.13
CA GLY A 228 -17.67 12.26 -9.70
C GLY A 228 -17.72 13.63 -9.01
N PRO A 229 -18.49 13.78 -7.93
CA PRO A 229 -18.62 15.06 -7.24
C PRO A 229 -17.33 15.43 -6.51
N VAL A 230 -16.83 16.64 -6.77
CA VAL A 230 -15.66 17.22 -6.10
C VAL A 230 -16.12 18.51 -5.39
N PRO A 231 -16.21 18.53 -4.05
CA PRO A 231 -16.58 19.74 -3.32
C PRO A 231 -15.42 20.74 -3.28
N TYR A 232 -15.75 22.02 -3.27
CA TYR A 232 -14.77 23.07 -3.01
C TYR A 232 -14.51 23.22 -1.51
N PHE A 233 -13.33 23.72 -1.18
CA PHE A 233 -12.93 24.15 0.15
C PHE A 233 -12.35 25.56 0.07
N GLU A 234 -12.87 26.47 0.90
CA GLU A 234 -12.44 27.87 0.95
C GLU A 234 -11.23 27.98 1.89
N VAL A 235 -10.03 28.06 1.31
CA VAL A 235 -8.77 28.12 2.06
C VAL A 235 -8.57 29.52 2.63
N THR A 236 -8.27 29.60 3.92
CA THR A 236 -7.86 30.84 4.60
C THR A 236 -6.40 30.79 5.04
N ALA A 237 -5.80 29.61 5.13
CA ALA A 237 -4.38 29.43 5.37
C ALA A 237 -3.91 28.08 4.85
N ALA A 238 -2.68 28.01 4.35
CA ALA A 238 -2.05 26.76 3.94
C ALA A 238 -0.60 26.73 4.43
N LYS A 239 -0.17 25.58 4.96
CA LYS A 239 1.23 25.36 5.36
C LYS A 239 1.75 24.02 4.84
N PRO A 240 3.01 23.97 4.37
CA PRO A 240 3.67 22.70 4.08
C PRO A 240 3.85 21.86 5.33
N VAL A 241 3.66 20.55 5.20
CA VAL A 241 3.91 19.56 6.25
C VAL A 241 4.71 18.39 5.68
N PRO A 242 5.47 17.64 6.49
CA PRO A 242 6.09 16.40 6.01
C PRO A 242 5.01 15.37 5.64
N THR A 243 5.36 14.44 4.74
CA THR A 243 4.51 13.30 4.41
C THR A 243 4.11 12.56 5.69
N PRO A 244 2.81 12.36 5.95
CA PRO A 244 2.34 11.58 7.09
C PRO A 244 2.92 10.16 7.05
N ARG A 245 3.04 9.53 8.22
CA ARG A 245 3.51 8.14 8.31
C ARG A 245 2.64 7.17 7.50
N ASP A 246 1.32 7.38 7.57
CA ASP A 246 0.36 6.72 6.69
C ASP A 246 -0.08 7.70 5.58
N PRO A 247 0.41 7.52 4.34
CA PRO A 247 0.07 8.39 3.23
C PRO A 247 -1.37 8.18 2.72
N TYR A 248 -2.08 7.18 3.23
CA TYR A 248 -3.44 6.86 2.81
C TYR A 248 -4.47 7.16 3.91
N ASP A 249 -5.69 7.49 3.50
CA ASP A 249 -6.87 7.50 4.37
C ASP A 249 -7.49 6.10 4.42
N GLU A 250 -8.14 5.79 5.54
CA GLU A 250 -9.02 4.64 5.59
C GLU A 250 -10.32 4.97 4.85
N VAL A 251 -10.86 4.01 4.09
CA VAL A 251 -12.18 4.12 3.47
C VAL A 251 -13.20 4.21 4.60
N TRP A 252 -13.53 5.43 5.03
CA TRP A 252 -14.53 5.78 6.04
C TRP A 252 -14.83 4.66 7.06
N ASN A 253 -14.08 4.63 8.16
CA ASN A 253 -14.50 3.90 9.34
C ASN A 253 -15.46 4.83 10.10
N GLY A 254 -16.76 4.55 10.01
CA GLY A 254 -17.81 5.30 10.70
C GLY A 254 -17.65 5.33 12.21
#